data_AF-A0A2G9SRN9-F1
#
_entry.id   AF-A0A2G9SRN9-F1
#
_cell.length_a   1.000
_cell.length_b   1.000
_cell.length_c   1.000
_cell.angle_alpha   90.00
_cell.angle_beta   90.00
_cell.angle_gamma   90.00
#
_symmetry.space_group_name_H-M   'P 1'
#
loop_
_entity.id
_entity.type
_entity.pdbx_description
1 polymer ?
#
loop_
_entity_poly.entity_id
_entity_poly.type
_entity_poly.pdbx_seq_one_letter_code
_entity_poly.pdbx_strand_id
1 'polypeptide(L)' 'MLGLLKEAQTEFETLLQNDPNYTATYYHLGKLYEKQGESLKAKMLYEKGIALTAKLGQTHANKELREALFMLTGGDDD' A
#
# COMPACT_ATOMS: atom_id res chain seq x y z
N MET A 1 -18.94 -1.47 10.87
CA MET A 1 -17.73 -1.81 10.08
C MET A 1 -16.98 -0.57 9.56
N LEU A 2 -17.62 0.58 9.30
CA LEU A 2 -16.91 1.77 8.79
C LEU A 2 -16.00 2.49 9.80
N GLY A 3 -16.30 2.43 11.11
CA GLY A 3 -15.48 3.07 12.15
C GLY A 3 -14.06 2.49 12.25
N LEU A 4 -13.97 1.16 12.25
CA LEU A 4 -12.69 0.43 12.34
C LEU A 4 -11.76 0.71 11.15
N LEU A 5 -12.31 0.98 9.96
CA LEU A 5 -11.51 1.28 8.77
C LEU A 5 -10.88 2.68 8.85
N LYS A 6 -11.54 3.65 9.49
CA LYS A 6 -10.99 5.00 9.69
C LYS A 6 -9.92 5.04 10.79
N GLU A 7 -10.12 4.28 11.87
CA GLU A 7 -9.11 4.13 12.92
C GLU A 7 -7.84 3.48 12.39
N ALA A 8 -7.96 2.34 11.69
CA ALA A 8 -6.83 1.67 11.05
C ALA A 8 -6.10 2.57 10.04
N GLN A 9 -6.83 3.39 9.28
CA GLN A 9 -6.23 4.33 8.35
C GLN A 9 -5.37 5.35 9.08
N THR A 10 -5.90 5.94 10.16
CA THR A 10 -5.19 6.94 10.96
C THR A 10 -3.92 6.35 11.58
N GLU A 11 -3.99 5.12 12.08
CA GLU A 11 -2.83 4.41 12.63
C GLU A 11 -1.75 4.16 11.58
N PHE A 12 -2.12 3.69 10.38
CA PHE A 12 -1.19 3.45 9.29
C PHE A 12 -0.57 4.76 8.75
N GLU A 13 -1.36 5.83 8.64
CA GLU A 13 -0.83 7.14 8.25
C GLU A 13 0.16 7.67 9.28
N THR A 14 -0.13 7.51 10.56
CA THR A 14 0.78 7.87 11.66
C THR A 14 2.06 7.03 11.62
N LEU A 15 1.95 5.73 11.34
CA LEU A 15 3.12 4.86 11.16
C LEU A 15 4.02 5.33 10.02
N LEU A 16 3.45 5.74 8.88
CA LEU A 16 4.24 6.26 7.76
C LEU A 16 4.87 7.63 8.06
N GLN A 17 4.23 8.45 8.89
CA GLN A 17 4.81 9.72 9.33
C GLN A 17 6.01 9.49 10.25
N ASN A 18 5.91 8.53 11.16
CA ASN A 18 6.96 8.23 12.14
C ASN A 18 8.09 7.38 11.56
N ASP A 19 7.76 6.41 10.70
CA ASP A 19 8.71 5.55 10.02
C ASP A 19 8.32 5.37 8.53
N PRO A 20 8.78 6.29 7.67
CA PRO A 20 8.57 6.19 6.23
C PRO A 20 9.23 4.96 5.61
N ASN A 21 10.16 4.29 6.30
CA ASN A 21 10.84 3.12 5.78
C ASN A 21 10.13 1.82 6.14
N TYR A 22 9.02 1.88 6.87
CA TYR A 22 8.24 0.70 7.23
C TYR A 22 7.38 0.22 6.07
N THR A 23 8.00 -0.63 5.23
CA THR A 23 7.47 -1.09 3.94
C THR A 23 6.13 -1.83 4.03
N ALA A 24 5.88 -2.54 5.14
CA ALA A 24 4.62 -3.24 5.37
C ALA A 24 3.41 -2.30 5.41
N THR A 25 3.58 -1.07 5.90
CA THR A 25 2.46 -0.11 5.97
C THR A 25 1.97 0.31 4.59
N TYR A 26 2.83 0.38 3.59
CA TYR A 26 2.43 0.70 2.21
C TYR A 26 1.46 -0.35 1.65
N TYR A 27 1.68 -1.63 1.97
CA TYR A 27 0.78 -2.72 1.57
C TYR A 27 -0.55 -2.62 2.32
N HIS A 28 -0.51 -2.54 3.65
CA HIS A 28 -1.72 -2.58 4.46
C HIS A 28 -2.61 -1.34 4.27
N LEU A 29 -2.02 -0.15 4.19
CA LEU A 29 -2.76 1.08 3.92
C LEU A 29 -3.32 1.10 2.49
N GLY A 30 -2.59 0.55 1.51
CA GLY A 30 -3.11 0.35 0.15
C GLY A 30 -4.34 -0.57 0.15
N LYS A 31 -4.28 -1.74 0.79
CA LYS A 31 -5.43 -2.67 0.88
C LYS A 31 -6.61 -2.05 1.62
N LEU A 32 -6.34 -1.18 2.58
CA LEU A 32 -7.38 -0.45 3.29
C LEU A 32 -8.08 0.54 2.36
N TYR A 33 -7.32 1.30 1.57
CA TYR A 33 -7.89 2.20 0.56
C TYR A 33 -8.68 1.44 -0.52
N GLU A 34 -8.23 0.25 -0.95
CA GLU A 34 -9.03 -0.61 -1.84
C GLU A 34 -10.40 -0.94 -1.23
N LYS A 35 -10.42 -1.37 0.04
CA LYS A 35 -11.67 -1.70 0.75
C LYS A 35 -12.60 -0.51 0.92
N GLN A 36 -12.05 0.70 0.90
CA GLN A 36 -12.80 1.95 0.96
C GLN A 36 -13.27 2.44 -0.42
N GLY A 37 -12.91 1.75 -1.52
CA GLY A 37 -13.21 2.17 -2.89
C GLY A 37 -12.28 3.28 -3.42
N GLU A 38 -11.21 3.58 -2.69
CA GLU A 38 -10.26 4.66 -2.97
C GLU A 38 -9.07 4.13 -3.80
N SER A 39 -9.36 3.52 -4.95
CA SER A 39 -8.37 2.81 -5.77
C SER A 39 -7.18 3.66 -6.21
N LEU A 40 -7.40 4.96 -6.48
CA LEU A 40 -6.31 5.88 -6.83
C LEU A 40 -5.31 6.06 -5.67
N LYS A 41 -5.79 6.16 -4.43
CA LYS A 41 -4.93 6.28 -3.25
C LYS A 41 -4.16 4.99 -3.01
N ALA A 42 -4.81 3.84 -3.17
CA ALA A 42 -4.18 2.54 -3.07
C ALA A 42 -3.04 2.36 -4.10
N LYS A 43 -3.30 2.71 -5.37
CA LYS A 43 -2.29 2.67 -6.44
C LYS A 43 -1.06 3.50 -6.09
N MET A 44 -1.25 4.76 -5.69
CA MET A 44 -0.14 5.65 -5.32
C MET A 44 0.68 5.12 -4.14
N LEU A 45 0.03 4.46 -3.19
CA LEU A 45 0.70 3.84 -2.04
C LEU A 45 1.53 2.63 -2.45
N TYR A 46 1.00 1.76 -3.30
CA TYR A 46 1.77 0.62 -3.81
C TYR A 46 2.97 1.06 -4.62
N GLU A 47 2.82 2.05 -5.51
CA GLU A 47 3.92 2.60 -6.29
C GLU A 47 5.05 3.15 -5.39
N LYS A 48 4.69 3.90 -4.33
CA LYS A 48 5.66 4.39 -3.34
C LYS A 48 6.35 3.24 -2.59
N GLY A 49 5.59 2.25 -2.15
CA GLY A 49 6.15 1.08 -1.46
C GLY A 49 7.09 0.27 -2.35
N ILE A 50 6.77 0.11 -3.65
CA ILE A 50 7.61 -0.56 -4.64
C ILE A 50 8.93 0.18 -4.80
N ALA A 51 8.91 1.50 -4.93
CA ALA A 51 10.12 2.31 -5.03
C ALA A 51 11.00 2.20 -3.77
N LEU A 52 10.39 2.23 -2.59
CA LEU A 52 11.08 2.10 -1.31
C LEU A 52 11.70 0.71 -1.13
N THR A 53 10.92 -0.36 -1.32
CA THR A 53 11.40 -1.74 -1.18
C THR A 53 12.50 -2.07 -2.18
N ALA A 54 12.44 -1.53 -3.40
CA ALA A 54 13.52 -1.64 -4.38
C ALA A 54 14.80 -0.95 -3.89
N LYS A 55 14.70 0.26 -3.33
CA LYS A 55 15.83 0.98 -2.74
C LYS A 55 16.44 0.24 -1.54
N LEU A 56 15.61 -0.43 -0.75
CA LEU A 56 16.03 -1.19 0.44
C LEU A 56 16.48 -2.63 0.14
N GLY A 57 16.38 -3.09 -1.12
CA GLY A 57 16.69 -4.48 -1.48
C GLY A 57 15.70 -5.51 -0.91
N GLN A 58 14.49 -5.10 -0.53
CA GLN A 58 13.47 -5.97 0.06
C GLN A 58 12.64 -6.67 -1.02
N THR A 59 13.22 -7.67 -1.67
CA THR A 59 12.62 -8.35 -2.83
C THR A 59 11.26 -8.99 -2.54
N HIS A 60 11.07 -9.59 -1.36
CA HIS A 60 9.80 -10.22 -1.01
C HIS A 60 8.67 -9.18 -0.89
N ALA A 61 8.85 -8.14 -0.10
CA ALA A 61 7.87 -7.06 0.03
C ALA A 61 7.62 -6.32 -1.30
N ASN A 62 8.65 -6.15 -2.13
CA ASN A 62 8.50 -5.56 -3.46
C ASN A 62 7.55 -6.38 -4.35
N LYS A 63 7.68 -7.72 -4.34
CA LYS A 63 6.82 -8.63 -5.10
C LYS A 63 5.37 -8.55 -4.63
N GLU A 64 5.12 -8.61 -3.32
CA GLU A 64 3.77 -8.50 -2.76
C GLU A 64 3.08 -7.19 -3.15
N LEU A 65 3.80 -6.07 -3.13
CA LEU A 65 3.26 -4.77 -3.54
C LEU A 65 2.97 -4.69 -5.04
N ARG A 66 3.81 -5.30 -5.88
CA ARG A 66 3.58 -5.38 -7.33
C ARG A 66 2.36 -6.23 -7.65
N GLU A 67 2.20 -7.36 -6.97
CA GLU A 67 1.03 -8.23 -7.12
C GLU A 67 -0.25 -7.50 -6.68
N ALA A 68 -0.22 -6.80 -5.55
CA ALA A 68 -1.37 -6.00 -5.10
C ALA A 68 -1.73 -4.90 -6.11
N LEU A 69 -0.74 -4.19 -6.64
CA LEU A 69 -0.95 -3.18 -7.68
C LEU A 69 -1.54 -3.78 -8.95
N PHE A 70 -1.00 -4.90 -9.43
CA PHE A 70 -1.49 -5.61 -10.61
C PHE A 70 -2.96 -6.03 -10.44
N MET A 71 -3.30 -6.61 -9.29
CA MET A 71 -4.67 -7.01 -8.98
C MET A 71 -5.62 -5.81 -8.88
N LEU A 72 -5.13 -4.66 -8.40
CA LEU A 72 -5.90 -3.43 -8.30
C LEU A 72 -6.17 -2.79 -9.67
N THR A 73 -5.20 -2.82 -10.58
CA THR A 73 -5.34 -2.24 -11.94
C THR A 73 -5.89 -3.24 -12.95
N GLY A 74 -6.29 -4.44 -12.52
CA GLY A 74 -6.90 -5.44 -13.40
C GLY A 74 -5.91 -6.14 -14.36
N GLY A 75 -4.61 -5.96 -14.16
CA GLY A 75 -3.60 -6.45 -15.09
C GLY A 75 -3.76 -5.86 -16.48
N ASP A 76 -3.74 -4.51 -16.58
CA ASP A 76 -3.58 -3.79 -17.85
C ASP A 76 -2.18 -4.06 -18.46
N ASP A 77 -1.88 -5.34 -18.70
CA ASP A 77 -0.92 -5.81 -19.69
C ASP A 77 -1.67 -5.79 -21.03
N ASP A 78 -1.44 -4.73 -21.79
CA ASP A 78 -1.53 -4.74 -23.26
C ASP A 78 -0.10 -4.95 -23.81
#